data_AF-A0AA36FA39-F1
#
_entry.id   AF-A0AA36FA39-F1
#
_cell.length_a   1.000
_cell.length_b   1.000
_cell.length_c   1.000
_cell.angle_alpha   90.00
_cell.angle_beta   90.00
_cell.angle_gamma   90.00
#
_symmetry.space_group_name_H-M   'P 1'
#
loop_
_entity.id
_entity.type
_entity.pdbx_description
1 polymer ?
#
loop_
_entity_poly.entity_id
_entity_poly.type
_entity_poly.pdbx_seq_one_letter_code
_entity_poly.pdbx_strand_id
1 'polypeptide(L)'
;MYALPADSLLTDVLSAGGAVACFMMLWSNYGKATGRVQLKRSEDISVGRTLQEKRGLLFYTEDHTYHCEAIDQFISFMNKSKCKLEVAARLVKGGDPLRLSLEIQKSDFIILVYSKALHKRIQAWKSNQDYINFLKEDNSALLTVSLLRELNASNKLIICKFPQVPNSSISSELPSIKCYTLTKELNSLIKKIHRSRVHQELAIRVKSNKLNHKFNSLTNTIKNAATFEENNSNWFEDKYICPKKMESLNEMPDYSANFSDGCERSIFSVPVSYMLEQINEYNDSSV
;
A
#
# COMPACT_ATOMS: atom_id res chain seq x y z
N MET A 1 32.00 -57.95 -15.25
CA MET A 1 31.92 -57.76 -16.71
C MET A 1 31.01 -56.55 -16.93
N TYR A 2 31.52 -55.32 -17.04
CA TYR A 2 32.18 -54.69 -18.22
C TYR A 2 31.30 -54.84 -19.48
N ALA A 3 31.00 -53.82 -20.29
CA ALA A 3 31.31 -52.39 -20.34
C ALA A 3 30.39 -51.71 -21.38
N LEU A 4 30.34 -50.39 -21.38
CA LEU A 4 29.77 -49.50 -22.43
C LEU A 4 30.46 -49.68 -23.80
N PRO A 5 29.87 -49.16 -24.89
CA PRO A 5 30.17 -47.80 -25.40
C PRO A 5 28.88 -46.98 -25.70
N ALA A 6 28.77 -45.66 -25.46
CA ALA A 6 29.47 -44.46 -25.96
C ALA A 6 28.92 -43.91 -27.30
N ASP A 7 28.38 -42.68 -27.21
CA ASP A 7 28.13 -41.60 -28.20
C ASP A 7 27.11 -41.83 -29.35
N SER A 8 26.22 -40.90 -29.74
CA SER A 8 26.19 -39.43 -29.70
C SER A 8 24.78 -38.83 -29.98
N LEU A 9 24.61 -37.54 -29.59
CA LEU A 9 23.62 -36.49 -29.98
C LEU A 9 22.39 -36.31 -29.04
N LEU A 10 22.44 -35.37 -28.07
CA LEU A 10 22.11 -33.92 -28.13
C LEU A 10 20.68 -33.61 -28.63
N THR A 11 19.76 -33.26 -27.72
CA THR A 11 19.33 -31.86 -27.40
C THR A 11 18.19 -31.84 -26.39
N ASP A 12 18.42 -31.10 -25.30
CA ASP A 12 17.52 -30.19 -24.57
C ASP A 12 16.14 -30.63 -24.05
N VAL A 13 16.08 -30.93 -22.74
CA VAL A 13 15.03 -30.38 -21.83
C VAL A 13 15.64 -30.14 -20.44
N LEU A 14 16.16 -28.92 -20.21
CA LEU A 14 16.37 -28.34 -18.89
C LEU A 14 15.69 -26.97 -18.89
N SER A 15 14.47 -26.87 -18.35
CA SER A 15 13.82 -25.59 -18.05
C SER A 15 12.64 -25.81 -17.10
N ALA A 16 12.89 -25.66 -15.80
CA ALA A 16 11.94 -25.20 -14.78
C ALA A 16 12.57 -25.38 -13.38
N GLY A 17 13.71 -24.73 -13.14
CA GLY A 17 14.39 -24.79 -11.84
C GLY A 17 15.39 -23.68 -11.55
N GLY A 18 15.50 -22.67 -12.42
CA GLY A 18 16.53 -21.63 -12.35
C GLY A 18 16.04 -20.20 -12.09
N ALA A 19 14.74 -19.91 -12.18
CA ALA A 19 14.26 -18.52 -12.17
C ALA A 19 13.94 -17.96 -10.76
N VAL A 20 13.82 -18.80 -9.74
CA VAL A 20 13.49 -18.32 -8.37
C VAL A 20 14.75 -17.98 -7.54
N ALA A 21 15.94 -18.42 -7.98
CA ALA A 21 17.20 -18.17 -7.27
C ALA A 21 17.96 -16.91 -7.74
N CYS A 22 17.68 -16.38 -8.94
CA CYS A 22 18.37 -15.19 -9.46
C CYS A 22 17.84 -13.85 -8.90
N PHE A 23 16.60 -13.79 -8.41
CA PHE A 23 16.03 -12.52 -7.93
C PHE A 23 16.41 -12.15 -6.49
N MET A 24 16.91 -13.10 -5.69
CA MET A 24 17.45 -12.79 -4.34
C MET A 24 18.91 -12.33 -4.34
N MET A 25 19.68 -12.58 -5.42
CA MET A 25 21.10 -12.18 -5.46
C MET A 25 21.34 -10.76 -5.98
N LEU A 26 20.43 -10.19 -6.79
CA LEU A 26 20.59 -8.83 -7.32
C LEU A 26 20.24 -7.71 -6.33
N TRP A 27 19.67 -8.03 -5.17
CA TRP A 27 19.47 -7.06 -4.08
C TRP A 27 20.51 -7.13 -2.95
N SER A 28 21.50 -8.04 -3.02
CA SER A 28 22.46 -8.29 -1.93
C SER A 28 23.90 -7.80 -2.18
N ASN A 29 24.25 -7.34 -3.39
CA ASN A 29 25.65 -7.05 -3.75
C ASN A 29 26.05 -5.56 -3.88
N TYR A 30 25.24 -4.62 -3.41
CA TYR A 30 25.70 -3.24 -3.16
C TYR A 30 26.14 -3.09 -1.69
N GLY A 31 27.27 -3.68 -1.34
CA GLY A 31 27.74 -3.57 0.05
C GLY A 31 29.02 -4.30 0.44
N LYS A 32 30.00 -4.52 -0.45
CA LYS A 32 31.35 -4.96 -0.04
C LYS A 32 32.44 -4.34 -0.91
N ALA A 33 32.93 -3.19 -0.47
CA ALA A 33 34.29 -2.75 -0.76
C ALA A 33 34.95 -2.36 0.57
N THR A 34 35.78 -3.26 1.08
CA THR A 34 36.61 -3.05 2.27
C THR A 34 37.83 -2.22 1.90
N GLY A 35 37.87 -0.97 2.37
CA GLY A 35 39.08 -0.14 2.44
C GLY A 35 39.26 0.34 3.87
N ARG A 36 40.25 -0.19 4.58
CA ARG A 36 40.70 0.35 5.87
C ARG A 36 41.44 1.65 5.61
N VAL A 37 40.88 2.78 6.03
CA VAL A 37 41.62 4.01 6.29
C VAL A 37 41.26 4.45 7.70
N GLN A 38 42.24 4.42 8.61
CA GLN A 38 42.15 5.08 9.90
C GLN A 38 41.99 6.59 9.66
N LEU A 39 40.90 7.17 10.15
CA LEU A 39 40.74 8.62 10.22
C LEU A 39 40.28 9.01 11.63
N LYS A 40 41.09 9.90 12.19
CA LYS A 40 41.02 10.59 13.48
C LYS A 40 39.60 10.87 13.97
N ARG A 41 39.42 10.74 15.30
CA ARG A 41 38.36 11.43 16.06
C ARG A 41 38.32 12.89 15.60
N SER A 42 37.24 13.28 14.95
CA SER A 42 36.82 14.68 14.84
C SER A 42 35.63 14.86 15.77
N GLU A 43 35.80 15.81 16.68
CA GLU A 43 34.87 16.27 17.70
C GLU A 43 33.51 16.67 17.14
N ASP A 44 32.54 16.69 18.04
CA ASP A 44 31.14 17.04 17.87
C ASP A 44 30.89 18.27 16.98
N ILE A 45 30.13 18.06 15.90
CA ILE A 45 29.24 19.07 15.34
C ILE A 45 27.86 18.42 15.23
N SER A 46 27.02 18.65 16.23
CA SER A 46 25.60 18.32 16.17
C SER A 46 24.91 19.22 15.15
N VAL A 47 24.99 18.87 13.86
CA VAL A 47 24.18 19.49 12.81
C VAL A 47 22.73 19.13 13.12
N GLY A 48 21.93 20.12 13.52
CA GLY A 48 20.49 19.98 13.74
C GLY A 48 19.83 19.39 12.49
N ARG A 49 19.54 18.09 12.51
CA ARG A 49 18.83 17.41 11.41
C ARG A 49 17.37 17.81 11.48
N THR A 50 16.98 18.76 10.64
CA THR A 50 15.58 19.09 10.40
C THR A 50 14.84 17.86 9.86
N LEU A 51 13.66 17.58 10.41
CA LEU A 51 12.78 16.50 9.96
C LEU A 51 12.46 16.65 8.47
N GLN A 52 13.00 15.75 7.65
CA GLN A 52 12.71 15.69 6.22
C GLN A 52 11.27 15.24 5.99
N GLU A 53 10.64 15.82 4.96
CA GLU A 53 9.31 15.40 4.54
C GLU A 53 9.35 14.02 3.90
N LYS A 54 8.40 13.16 4.29
CA LYS A 54 8.22 11.81 3.75
C LYS A 54 6.99 11.76 2.88
N ARG A 55 7.12 11.21 1.67
CA ARG A 55 6.02 11.05 0.73
C ARG A 55 5.32 9.72 0.95
N GLY A 56 4.01 9.75 1.13
CA GLY A 56 3.19 8.58 1.36
C GLY A 56 2.07 8.45 0.34
N LEU A 57 1.78 7.20 -0.04
CA LEU A 57 0.59 6.85 -0.82
C LEU A 57 -0.47 6.25 0.11
N LEU A 58 -1.72 6.67 -0.05
CA LEU A 58 -2.85 6.22 0.76
C LEU A 58 -3.85 5.44 -0.08
N PHE A 59 -4.19 4.24 0.40
CA PHE A 59 -5.29 3.43 -0.07
C PHE A 59 -6.34 3.26 1.03
N TYR A 60 -7.60 3.38 0.66
CA TYR A 60 -8.75 3.13 1.52
C TYR A 60 -9.96 2.81 0.65
N THR A 61 -10.96 2.12 1.21
CA THR A 61 -12.27 1.96 0.58
C THR A 61 -13.18 3.11 1.00
N GLU A 62 -14.04 3.58 0.11
CA GLU A 62 -14.91 4.73 0.36
C GLU A 62 -16.15 4.35 1.18
N ASP A 63 -16.02 3.64 2.31
CA ASP A 63 -17.12 3.01 3.07
C ASP A 63 -18.41 3.85 3.17
N HIS A 64 -18.33 5.07 3.72
CA HIS A 64 -19.43 6.04 3.81
C HIS A 64 -18.89 7.45 4.03
N THR A 65 -19.75 8.48 3.98
CA THR A 65 -19.35 9.89 4.05
C THR A 65 -18.50 10.20 5.29
N TYR A 66 -18.95 9.78 6.49
CA TYR A 66 -18.20 9.98 7.72
C TYR A 66 -16.83 9.26 7.76
N HIS A 67 -16.70 8.12 7.08
CA HIS A 67 -15.41 7.44 6.93
C HIS A 67 -14.47 8.29 6.06
N CYS A 68 -14.95 8.76 4.90
CA CYS A 68 -14.18 9.63 4.02
C CYS A 68 -13.76 10.95 4.70
N GLU A 69 -14.66 11.56 5.49
CA GLU A 69 -14.32 12.76 6.28
C GLU A 69 -13.21 12.47 7.30
N ALA A 70 -13.26 11.33 8.00
CA ALA A 70 -12.21 10.92 8.93
C ALA A 70 -10.87 10.67 8.22
N ILE A 71 -10.90 10.11 7.00
CA ILE A 71 -9.72 9.95 6.15
C ILE A 71 -9.12 11.31 5.76
N ASP A 72 -9.93 12.28 5.34
CA ASP A 72 -9.44 13.62 5.01
C ASP A 72 -8.82 14.33 6.23
N GLN A 73 -9.41 14.17 7.42
CA GLN A 73 -8.79 14.67 8.66
C GLN A 73 -7.49 13.94 9.00
N PHE A 74 -7.41 12.64 8.71
CA PHE A 74 -6.19 11.86 8.91
C PHE A 74 -5.06 12.34 7.98
N ILE A 75 -5.34 12.53 6.69
CA ILE A 75 -4.40 13.13 5.72
C ILE A 75 -3.94 14.50 6.21
N SER A 76 -4.89 15.35 6.62
CA SER A 76 -4.66 16.69 7.14
C SER A 76 -3.75 16.70 8.37
N PHE A 77 -3.88 15.71 9.25
CA PHE A 77 -3.02 15.50 10.40
C PHE A 77 -1.61 15.04 9.99
N MET A 78 -1.50 14.02 9.14
CA MET A 78 -0.21 13.46 8.68
C MET A 78 0.63 14.50 7.94
N ASN A 79 0.00 15.34 7.11
CA ASN A 79 0.68 16.41 6.37
C ASN A 79 1.35 17.44 7.32
N LYS A 80 0.81 17.67 8.53
CA LYS A 80 1.46 18.54 9.52
C LYS A 80 2.65 17.89 10.23
N SER A 81 2.68 16.56 10.24
CA SER A 81 3.74 15.72 10.80
C SER A 81 4.85 15.40 9.79
N LYS A 82 4.97 16.19 8.70
CA LYS A 82 5.96 15.97 7.62
C LYS A 82 5.82 14.61 6.95
N CYS A 83 4.61 14.05 6.96
CA CYS A 83 4.23 12.88 6.20
C CYS A 83 3.23 13.32 5.14
N LYS A 84 3.71 13.71 3.96
CA LYS A 84 2.87 14.18 2.85
C LYS A 84 2.12 12.98 2.27
N LEU A 85 0.85 12.85 2.64
CA LEU A 85 0.01 11.72 2.27
C LEU A 85 -0.88 12.09 1.09
N GLU A 86 -0.79 11.33 0.00
CA GLU A 86 -1.58 11.52 -1.22
C GLU A 86 -2.45 10.29 -1.46
N VAL A 87 -3.73 10.52 -1.79
CA VAL A 87 -4.68 9.45 -2.10
C VAL A 87 -4.36 8.86 -3.46
N ALA A 88 -4.21 7.54 -3.54
CA ALA A 88 -3.74 6.85 -4.74
C ALA A 88 -4.60 7.14 -5.98
N ALA A 89 -5.93 7.01 -5.90
CA ALA A 89 -6.77 7.24 -7.07
C ALA A 89 -6.82 8.71 -7.52
N ARG A 90 -6.57 9.67 -6.62
CA ARG A 90 -6.44 11.10 -7.00
C ARG A 90 -5.19 11.35 -7.84
N LEU A 91 -4.13 10.56 -7.64
CA LEU A 91 -2.90 10.66 -8.44
C LEU A 91 -3.01 9.88 -9.74
N VAL A 92 -3.68 8.74 -9.70
CA VAL A 92 -3.83 7.82 -10.84
C VAL A 92 -5.18 8.07 -11.49
N LYS A 93 -5.30 9.25 -12.12
CA LYS A 93 -6.47 9.59 -12.95
C LYS A 93 -6.68 8.48 -13.98
N GLY A 94 -7.89 7.93 -14.05
CA GLY A 94 -8.20 6.91 -15.06
C GLY A 94 -7.70 5.51 -14.73
N GLY A 95 -7.17 5.25 -13.52
CA GLY A 95 -6.68 3.92 -13.17
C GLY A 95 -5.49 3.45 -14.03
N ASP A 96 -4.63 4.35 -14.52
CA ASP A 96 -3.41 3.96 -15.26
C ASP A 96 -2.46 3.08 -14.40
N PRO A 97 -2.27 1.79 -14.75
CA PRO A 97 -1.41 0.88 -13.99
C PRO A 97 0.05 1.35 -13.93
N LEU A 98 0.59 1.93 -15.00
CA LEU A 98 1.98 2.37 -15.07
C LEU A 98 2.19 3.54 -14.10
N ARG A 99 1.26 4.49 -14.11
CA ARG A 99 1.30 5.62 -13.19
C ARG A 99 1.18 5.18 -11.74
N LEU A 100 0.28 4.23 -11.43
CA LEU A 100 0.19 3.66 -10.08
C LEU A 100 1.52 3.05 -9.62
N SER A 101 2.15 2.27 -10.49
CA SER A 101 3.45 1.64 -10.25
C SER A 101 4.53 2.67 -9.92
N LEU A 102 4.60 3.74 -10.71
CA LEU A 102 5.53 4.85 -10.49
C LEU A 102 5.28 5.57 -9.16
N GLU A 103 4.02 5.80 -8.78
CA GLU A 103 3.70 6.45 -7.50
C GLU A 103 4.04 5.55 -6.29
N ILE A 104 3.86 4.23 -6.41
CA ILE A 104 4.30 3.25 -5.41
C ILE A 104 5.83 3.26 -5.26
N GLN A 105 6.57 3.35 -6.36
CA GLN A 105 8.04 3.43 -6.34
C GLN A 105 8.53 4.73 -5.70
N LYS A 106 7.96 5.88 -6.07
CA LYS A 106 8.34 7.20 -5.55
C LYS A 106 7.99 7.42 -4.08
N SER A 107 7.05 6.64 -3.54
CA SER A 107 6.61 6.79 -2.16
C SER A 107 7.62 6.20 -1.17
N ASP A 108 7.88 6.92 -0.07
CA ASP A 108 8.69 6.44 1.05
C ASP A 108 7.96 5.36 1.87
N PHE A 109 6.64 5.48 1.96
CA PHE A 109 5.77 4.58 2.71
C PHE A 109 4.40 4.49 2.04
N ILE A 110 3.66 3.42 2.33
CA ILE A 110 2.32 3.20 1.81
C ILE A 110 1.41 2.92 3.00
N ILE A 111 0.29 3.61 3.09
CA ILE A 111 -0.75 3.36 4.09
C ILE A 111 -1.94 2.71 3.41
N LEU A 112 -2.35 1.55 3.93
CA LEU A 112 -3.66 0.98 3.66
C LEU A 112 -4.51 1.13 4.92
N VAL A 113 -5.62 1.87 4.82
CA VAL A 113 -6.60 1.97 5.91
C VAL A 113 -7.57 0.81 5.79
N TYR A 114 -7.48 -0.11 6.75
CA TYR A 114 -8.31 -1.29 6.85
C TYR A 114 -9.64 -0.94 7.50
N SER A 115 -10.73 -1.23 6.79
CA SER A 115 -12.10 -0.95 7.19
C SER A 115 -12.96 -2.23 7.15
N LYS A 116 -14.22 -2.12 7.59
CA LYS A 116 -15.20 -3.21 7.49
C LYS A 116 -15.48 -3.55 6.02
N ALA A 117 -15.55 -2.56 5.14
CA ALA A 117 -15.80 -2.81 3.71
C ALA A 117 -14.63 -3.56 3.06
N LEU A 118 -13.39 -3.12 3.30
CA LEU A 118 -12.21 -3.82 2.81
C LEU A 118 -12.12 -5.26 3.33
N HIS A 119 -12.41 -5.48 4.61
CA HIS A 119 -12.43 -6.82 5.19
C HIS A 119 -13.41 -7.75 4.45
N LYS A 120 -14.65 -7.30 4.24
CA LYS A 120 -15.68 -8.08 3.54
C LYS A 120 -15.28 -8.34 2.09
N ARG A 121 -14.69 -7.35 1.42
CA ARG A 121 -14.16 -7.50 0.05
C ARG A 121 -13.05 -8.55 -0.02
N ILE A 122 -12.11 -8.55 0.93
CA ILE A 122 -11.06 -9.58 1.00
C ILE A 122 -11.67 -10.98 1.23
N GLN A 123 -12.70 -11.12 2.07
CA GLN A 123 -13.40 -12.41 2.23
C GLN A 123 -14.06 -12.86 0.92
N ALA A 124 -14.66 -11.95 0.16
CA ALA A 124 -15.24 -12.26 -1.15
C ALA A 124 -14.19 -12.80 -2.13
N TRP A 125 -13.01 -12.17 -2.18
CA TRP A 125 -11.93 -12.59 -3.06
C TRP A 125 -11.44 -14.02 -2.78
N LYS A 126 -11.51 -14.49 -1.53
CA LYS A 126 -11.19 -15.90 -1.19
C LYS A 126 -12.14 -16.90 -1.84
N SER A 127 -13.37 -16.48 -2.10
CA SER A 127 -14.39 -17.26 -2.81
C SER A 127 -14.42 -16.95 -4.32
N ASN A 128 -13.37 -16.30 -4.85
CA ASN A 128 -13.27 -15.86 -6.25
C ASN A 128 -14.41 -14.91 -6.69
N GLN A 129 -14.89 -14.08 -5.77
CA GLN A 129 -15.98 -13.12 -6.01
C GLN A 129 -15.55 -11.69 -5.65
N ASP A 130 -16.23 -10.69 -6.18
CA ASP A 130 -16.13 -9.29 -5.75
C ASP A 130 -17.48 -8.58 -5.78
N TYR A 131 -17.62 -7.47 -5.05
CA TYR A 131 -18.80 -6.62 -5.08
C TYR A 131 -18.61 -5.55 -6.17
N ILE A 132 -19.49 -5.58 -7.18
CA ILE A 132 -19.46 -4.63 -8.32
C ILE A 132 -19.49 -3.18 -7.87
N ASN A 133 -20.22 -2.88 -6.78
CA ASN A 133 -20.37 -1.51 -6.31
C ASN A 133 -19.05 -0.89 -5.82
N PHE A 134 -18.01 -1.68 -5.48
CA PHE A 134 -16.67 -1.13 -5.23
C PHE A 134 -16.03 -0.53 -6.49
N LEU A 135 -16.45 -0.95 -7.68
CA LEU A 135 -15.92 -0.44 -8.95
C LEU A 135 -16.51 0.90 -9.37
N LYS A 136 -17.55 1.39 -8.68
CA LYS A 136 -18.17 2.71 -8.94
C LYS A 136 -17.43 3.87 -8.25
N GLU A 137 -16.42 3.54 -7.46
CA GLU A 137 -15.74 4.42 -6.54
C GLU A 137 -14.24 4.38 -6.85
N ASP A 138 -13.65 5.46 -7.36
CA ASP A 138 -12.27 5.45 -7.89
C ASP A 138 -11.25 4.87 -6.89
N ASN A 139 -11.37 5.23 -5.61
CA ASN A 139 -10.43 4.77 -4.57
C ASN A 139 -10.63 3.29 -4.25
N SER A 140 -11.89 2.88 -4.12
CA SER A 140 -12.27 1.51 -3.90
C SER A 140 -11.88 0.62 -5.09
N ALA A 141 -12.16 1.05 -6.31
CA ALA A 141 -11.93 0.31 -7.55
C ALA A 141 -10.45 -0.02 -7.76
N LEU A 142 -9.57 0.92 -7.39
CA LEU A 142 -8.12 0.75 -7.47
C LEU A 142 -7.59 -0.40 -6.60
N LEU A 143 -8.26 -0.71 -5.49
CA LEU A 143 -7.90 -1.82 -4.61
C LEU A 143 -8.35 -3.15 -5.20
N THR A 144 -7.45 -3.78 -5.96
CA THR A 144 -7.64 -5.12 -6.52
C THR A 144 -6.92 -6.19 -5.69
N VAL A 145 -7.30 -7.45 -5.87
CA VAL A 145 -6.62 -8.60 -5.24
C VAL A 145 -5.14 -8.68 -5.61
N SER A 146 -4.80 -8.33 -6.87
CA SER A 146 -3.42 -8.33 -7.37
C SER A 146 -2.61 -7.21 -6.73
N LEU A 147 -3.15 -6.00 -6.71
CA LEU A 147 -2.50 -4.85 -6.07
C LEU A 147 -2.27 -5.12 -4.58
N LEU A 148 -3.25 -5.67 -3.87
CA LEU A 148 -3.09 -5.97 -2.44
C LEU A 148 -1.96 -6.99 -2.19
N ARG A 149 -1.83 -8.01 -3.04
CA ARG A 149 -0.71 -8.97 -2.96
C ARG A 149 0.64 -8.27 -3.15
N GLU A 150 0.73 -7.38 -4.14
CA GLU A 150 1.97 -6.64 -4.41
C GLU A 150 2.33 -5.65 -3.30
N LEU A 151 1.33 -4.93 -2.77
CA LEU A 151 1.52 -4.06 -1.61
C LEU A 151 1.96 -4.86 -0.37
N ASN A 152 1.41 -6.07 -0.17
CA ASN A 152 1.80 -6.94 0.95
C ASN A 152 3.24 -7.49 0.80
N ALA A 153 3.68 -7.74 -0.44
CA ALA A 153 5.05 -8.10 -0.74
C ALA A 153 6.03 -6.91 -0.58
N SER A 154 5.52 -5.68 -0.58
CA SER A 154 6.32 -4.47 -0.40
C SER A 154 6.73 -4.25 1.06
N ASN A 155 7.99 -3.90 1.28
CA ASN A 155 8.50 -3.50 2.60
C ASN A 155 8.02 -2.10 3.06
N LYS A 156 7.25 -1.40 2.20
CA LYS A 156 6.76 -0.03 2.45
C LYS A 156 5.36 0.01 3.05
N LEU A 157 4.62 -1.09 3.02
CA LEU A 157 3.22 -1.13 3.45
C LEU A 157 3.08 -1.02 4.97
N ILE A 158 2.17 -0.16 5.39
CA ILE A 158 1.75 0.06 6.76
C ILE A 158 0.23 -0.06 6.81
N ILE A 159 -0.27 -0.94 7.68
CA ILE A 159 -1.71 -1.06 7.91
C ILE A 159 -2.13 -0.10 9.01
N CYS A 160 -3.17 0.68 8.73
CA CYS A 160 -3.85 1.50 9.72
C CYS A 160 -5.31 1.06 9.84
N LYS A 161 -5.95 1.31 10.96
CA LYS A 161 -7.38 1.06 11.14
C LYS A 161 -8.02 2.09 12.05
N PHE A 162 -9.34 2.27 11.94
CA PHE A 162 -10.08 3.00 12.96
C PHE A 162 -10.31 2.14 14.23
N PRO A 163 -10.50 2.76 15.41
CA PRO A 163 -10.64 2.04 16.68
C PRO A 163 -11.76 1.01 16.71
N GLN A 164 -12.88 1.25 16.02
CA GLN A 164 -14.04 0.36 15.99
C GLN A 164 -13.80 -0.93 15.19
N VAL A 165 -12.80 -0.97 14.31
CA VAL A 165 -12.48 -2.16 13.52
C VAL A 165 -11.69 -3.15 14.39
N PRO A 166 -12.11 -4.42 14.55
CA PRO A 166 -11.43 -5.38 15.40
C PRO A 166 -10.09 -5.86 14.81
N ASN A 167 -9.12 -6.16 15.68
CA ASN A 167 -7.79 -6.65 15.25
C ASN A 167 -7.85 -8.05 14.62
N SER A 168 -8.77 -8.90 15.08
CA SER A 168 -8.93 -10.28 14.59
C SER A 168 -9.12 -10.34 13.08
N SER A 169 -9.90 -9.40 12.53
CA SER A 169 -10.16 -9.26 11.09
C SER A 169 -8.92 -8.94 10.25
N ILE A 170 -7.85 -8.40 10.85
CA ILE A 170 -6.64 -7.99 10.14
C ILE A 170 -5.57 -9.06 10.26
N SER A 171 -5.36 -9.59 11.46
CA SER A 171 -4.35 -10.62 11.72
C SER A 171 -4.57 -11.89 10.91
N SER A 172 -5.80 -12.20 10.48
CA SER A 172 -6.08 -13.33 9.59
C SER A 172 -5.64 -13.08 8.14
N GLU A 173 -5.74 -11.84 7.66
CA GLU A 173 -5.51 -11.50 6.25
C GLU A 173 -4.08 -11.00 5.98
N LEU A 174 -3.50 -10.30 6.95
CA LEU A 174 -2.19 -9.62 6.84
C LEU A 174 -1.34 -9.89 8.09
N PRO A 175 -1.03 -11.17 8.42
CA PRO A 175 -0.42 -11.55 9.70
C PRO A 175 0.99 -10.99 9.93
N SER A 176 1.74 -10.73 8.84
CA SER A 176 3.13 -10.26 8.89
C SER A 176 3.27 -8.75 9.06
N ILE A 177 2.19 -7.98 8.92
CA ILE A 177 2.26 -6.52 8.91
C ILE A 177 1.67 -5.96 10.21
N LYS A 178 2.45 -5.11 10.88
CA LYS A 178 1.97 -4.39 12.05
C LYS A 178 0.85 -3.41 11.67
N CYS A 179 -0.31 -3.60 12.30
CA CYS A 179 -1.44 -2.68 12.21
C CYS A 179 -1.35 -1.58 13.27
N TYR A 180 -1.64 -0.33 12.89
CA TYR A 180 -1.70 0.83 13.76
C TYR A 180 -3.14 1.29 13.95
N THR A 181 -3.57 1.42 15.19
CA THR A 181 -4.90 1.96 15.52
C THR A 181 -4.84 3.49 15.50
N LEU A 182 -5.57 4.11 14.57
CA LEU A 182 -5.69 5.56 14.46
C LEU A 182 -6.30 6.13 15.74
N THR A 183 -5.90 7.35 16.10
CA THR A 183 -6.02 8.00 17.44
C THR A 183 -5.06 7.48 18.51
N LYS A 184 -5.00 6.17 18.79
CA LYS A 184 -4.21 5.60 19.89
C LYS A 184 -2.72 5.50 19.58
N GLU A 185 -2.38 5.10 18.35
CA GLU A 185 -1.01 4.75 17.95
C GLU A 185 -0.42 5.70 16.90
N LEU A 186 -1.04 6.87 16.69
CA LEU A 186 -0.59 7.85 15.70
C LEU A 186 0.86 8.30 15.90
N ASN A 187 1.28 8.52 17.14
CA ASN A 187 2.67 8.88 17.44
C ASN A 187 3.64 7.74 17.09
N SER A 188 3.23 6.48 17.32
CA SER A 188 4.02 5.30 16.97
C SER A 188 4.10 5.12 15.45
N LEU A 189 3.02 5.41 14.73
CA LEU A 189 2.98 5.42 13.26
C LEU A 189 3.96 6.46 12.69
N ILE A 190 3.91 7.70 13.20
CA ILE A 190 4.83 8.77 12.75
C ILE A 190 6.28 8.41 13.05
N LYS A 191 6.57 7.84 14.23
CA LYS A 191 7.92 7.35 14.59
C LYS A 191 8.40 6.24 13.65
N LYS A 192 7.51 5.34 13.23
CA LYS A 192 7.82 4.27 12.26
C LYS A 192 8.20 4.86 10.90
N ILE A 193 7.44 5.82 10.41
CA ILE A 193 7.70 6.49 9.11
C ILE A 193 9.04 7.24 9.14
N HIS A 194 9.32 7.99 10.22
CA HIS A 194 10.54 8.78 10.35
C HIS A 194 11.74 8.03 10.94
N ARG A 195 11.61 6.72 11.22
CA ARG A 195 12.67 5.84 11.75
C ARG A 195 13.36 6.38 13.01
N SER A 196 12.56 6.76 14.01
CA SER A 196 12.88 7.03 15.43
C SER A 196 14.03 8.01 15.79
N ARG A 197 14.97 8.39 14.92
CA ARG A 197 16.08 9.30 15.29
C ARG A 197 15.69 10.79 15.40
N VAL A 198 14.41 11.12 15.27
CA VAL A 198 13.89 12.51 15.27
C VAL A 198 12.96 12.79 16.46
N HIS A 199 13.31 12.25 17.63
CA HIS A 199 12.46 12.25 18.83
C HIS A 199 12.11 13.64 19.38
N GLN A 200 13.01 14.63 19.26
CA GLN A 200 12.81 15.94 19.88
C GLN A 200 11.90 16.87 19.06
N GLU A 201 12.09 16.98 17.74
CA GLU A 201 11.26 17.86 16.89
C GLU A 201 9.80 17.38 16.76
N LEU A 202 9.58 16.05 16.68
CA LEU A 202 8.25 15.48 16.62
C LEU A 202 7.46 15.71 17.91
N ALA A 203 8.11 15.56 19.08
CA ALA A 203 7.47 15.80 20.38
C ALA A 203 7.08 17.27 20.58
N ILE A 204 7.89 18.20 20.08
CA ILE A 204 7.61 19.65 20.15
C ILE A 204 6.42 20.01 19.23
N ARG A 205 6.35 19.45 18.02
CA ARG A 205 5.23 19.71 17.08
C ARG A 205 3.90 19.18 17.60
N VAL A 206 3.90 17.99 18.20
CA VAL A 206 2.68 17.38 18.77
C VAL A 206 2.11 18.22 19.92
N LYS A 207 2.95 18.91 20.69
CA LYS A 207 2.51 19.81 21.78
C LYS A 207 1.98 21.17 21.30
N SER A 208 1.99 21.47 19.99
CA SER A 208 1.46 22.74 19.49
C SER A 208 -0.07 22.75 19.44
N ASN A 209 -0.70 23.87 19.84
CA ASN A 209 -2.15 24.04 19.85
C ASN A 209 -2.83 23.72 18.49
N LYS A 210 -2.13 23.99 17.39
CA LYS A 210 -2.63 23.71 16.03
C LYS A 210 -2.70 22.21 15.72
N LEU A 211 -1.76 21.41 16.25
CA LEU A 211 -1.75 19.96 16.07
C LEU A 211 -2.78 19.30 17.02
N ASN A 212 -2.98 19.87 18.20
CA ASN A 212 -4.07 19.49 19.11
C ASN A 212 -5.46 19.67 18.48
N HIS A 213 -5.75 20.81 17.84
CA HIS A 213 -7.02 21.01 17.15
C HIS A 213 -7.27 19.98 16.03
N LYS A 214 -6.23 19.66 15.23
CA LYS A 214 -6.35 18.64 14.18
C LYS A 214 -6.52 17.24 14.75
N PHE A 215 -5.80 16.91 15.82
CA PHE A 215 -5.96 15.64 16.52
C PHE A 215 -7.39 15.48 17.08
N ASN A 216 -7.94 16.55 17.67
CA ASN A 216 -9.31 16.57 18.15
C ASN A 216 -10.32 16.44 17.01
N SER A 217 -10.11 17.14 15.89
CA SER A 217 -10.95 17.03 14.69
C SER A 217 -10.93 15.62 14.10
N LEU A 218 -9.75 14.98 14.01
CA LEU A 218 -9.62 13.58 13.60
C LEU A 218 -10.34 12.64 14.57
N THR A 219 -10.17 12.85 15.88
CA THR A 219 -10.81 12.01 16.90
C THR A 219 -12.34 12.15 16.84
N ASN A 220 -12.86 13.35 16.60
CA ASN A 220 -14.30 13.60 16.50
C ASN A 220 -14.88 13.00 15.21
N THR A 221 -14.20 13.14 14.07
CA THR A 221 -14.67 12.53 12.80
C THR A 221 -14.64 11.01 12.86
N ILE A 222 -13.63 10.41 13.49
CA ILE A 222 -13.58 8.96 13.76
C ILE A 222 -14.74 8.53 14.67
N LYS A 223 -15.07 9.31 15.71
CA LYS A 223 -16.23 9.03 16.57
C LYS A 223 -17.53 9.10 15.78
N ASN A 224 -17.72 10.11 14.93
CA ASN A 224 -18.90 10.23 14.09
C ASN A 224 -19.05 9.03 13.14
N ALA A 225 -17.95 8.57 12.55
CA ALA A 225 -17.95 7.35 11.74
C ALA A 225 -18.37 6.12 12.56
N ALA A 226 -17.79 5.93 13.76
CA ALA A 226 -18.16 4.83 14.64
C ALA A 226 -19.65 4.88 15.05
N THR A 227 -20.16 6.05 15.44
CA THR A 227 -21.57 6.24 15.79
C THR A 227 -22.50 5.98 14.61
N PHE A 228 -22.10 6.37 13.39
CA PHE A 228 -22.87 6.04 12.18
C PHE A 228 -22.93 4.52 11.97
N GLU A 229 -21.80 3.81 12.08
CA GLU A 229 -21.73 2.36 11.91
C GLU A 229 -22.55 1.61 12.97
N GLU A 230 -22.59 2.11 14.21
CA GLU A 230 -23.41 1.59 15.30
C GLU A 230 -24.91 1.79 15.04
N ASN A 231 -25.31 2.99 14.59
CA ASN A 231 -26.71 3.33 14.34
C ASN A 231 -27.26 2.70 13.04
N ASN A 232 -26.40 2.33 12.09
CA ASN A 232 -26.79 1.82 10.78
C ASN A 232 -26.11 0.48 10.50
N SER A 233 -26.46 -0.57 11.26
CA SER A 233 -25.78 -1.87 11.20
C SER A 233 -25.65 -2.49 9.79
N ASN A 234 -26.61 -2.19 8.90
CA ASN A 234 -26.72 -2.68 7.52
C ASN A 234 -26.12 -1.74 6.46
N TRP A 235 -25.41 -0.67 6.86
CA TRP A 235 -24.87 0.32 5.91
C TRP A 235 -24.03 -0.30 4.78
N PHE A 236 -23.34 -1.40 5.06
CA PHE A 236 -22.51 -2.09 4.08
C PHE A 236 -23.38 -2.79 3.04
N GLU A 237 -24.39 -3.54 3.50
CA GLU A 237 -25.34 -4.26 2.67
C GLU A 237 -26.09 -3.27 1.75
N ASP A 238 -26.56 -2.17 2.33
CA ASP A 238 -27.30 -1.13 1.61
C ASP A 238 -26.45 -0.50 0.50
N LYS A 239 -25.14 -0.33 0.75
CA LYS A 239 -24.23 0.31 -0.19
C LYS A 239 -23.65 -0.65 -1.24
N TYR A 240 -23.13 -1.79 -0.81
CA TYR A 240 -22.30 -2.64 -1.67
C TYR A 240 -23.04 -3.87 -2.22
N ILE A 241 -24.22 -4.21 -1.71
CA ILE A 241 -24.99 -5.39 -2.14
C ILE A 241 -26.27 -5.00 -2.89
N CYS A 242 -26.88 -3.86 -2.58
CA CYS A 242 -28.07 -3.38 -3.28
C CYS A 242 -27.71 -2.47 -4.47
N PRO A 243 -28.26 -2.65 -5.69
CA PRO A 243 -29.13 -3.73 -6.16
C PRO A 243 -28.37 -4.95 -6.72
N LYS A 244 -27.05 -4.88 -6.94
CA LYS A 244 -26.25 -5.99 -7.47
C LYS A 244 -25.30 -6.52 -6.40
N LYS A 245 -25.36 -7.84 -6.16
CA LYS A 245 -24.72 -8.48 -5.01
C LYS A 245 -23.22 -8.67 -5.20
N MET A 246 -22.82 -9.64 -6.02
CA MET A 246 -21.43 -10.06 -6.21
C MET A 246 -21.31 -10.73 -7.58
N GLU A 247 -20.19 -10.56 -8.26
CA GLU A 247 -19.86 -11.24 -9.51
C GLU A 247 -18.61 -12.11 -9.32
N SER A 248 -18.48 -13.16 -10.13
CA SER A 248 -17.24 -13.92 -10.22
C SER A 248 -16.12 -12.99 -10.71
N LEU A 249 -14.93 -13.08 -10.11
CA LEU A 249 -13.77 -12.30 -10.57
C LEU A 249 -13.46 -12.53 -12.06
N ASN A 250 -13.81 -13.70 -12.60
CA ASN A 250 -13.61 -14.05 -14.01
C ASN A 250 -14.68 -13.46 -14.94
N GLU A 251 -15.82 -13.05 -14.40
CA GLU A 251 -16.98 -12.55 -15.14
C GLU A 251 -17.17 -11.03 -14.96
N MET A 252 -16.32 -10.39 -14.15
CA MET A 252 -16.38 -8.94 -13.96
C MET A 252 -16.12 -8.24 -15.29
N PRO A 253 -17.02 -7.32 -15.72
CA PRO A 253 -16.80 -6.50 -16.90
C PRO A 253 -15.44 -5.79 -16.82
N ASP A 254 -14.77 -5.64 -17.96
CA ASP A 254 -13.57 -4.80 -18.00
C ASP A 254 -14.00 -3.33 -17.87
N TYR A 255 -14.05 -2.84 -16.62
CA TYR A 255 -14.46 -1.48 -16.28
C TYR A 255 -13.39 -0.43 -16.64
N SER A 256 -12.35 -0.81 -17.39
CA SER A 256 -11.44 0.10 -18.09
C SER A 256 -12.20 1.15 -18.92
N ALA A 257 -13.39 0.81 -19.43
CA ALA A 257 -14.26 1.71 -20.19
C ALA A 257 -14.82 2.91 -19.38
N ASN A 258 -14.87 2.84 -18.05
CA ASN A 258 -15.32 3.97 -17.22
C ASN A 258 -14.22 5.02 -16.99
N PHE A 259 -12.98 4.67 -17.29
CA PHE A 259 -11.86 5.60 -17.30
C PHE A 259 -11.74 6.16 -18.71
N SER A 260 -12.38 7.31 -18.94
CA SER A 260 -12.63 7.92 -20.25
C SER A 260 -11.38 8.49 -20.94
N ASP A 261 -10.31 7.71 -21.09
CA ASP A 261 -9.17 8.01 -21.95
C ASP A 261 -8.55 6.69 -22.42
N GLY A 262 -9.19 6.08 -23.44
CA GLY A 262 -8.63 5.23 -24.51
C GLY A 262 -7.41 4.31 -24.29
N CYS A 263 -7.04 3.98 -23.05
CA CYS A 263 -5.86 3.18 -22.73
C CYS A 263 -6.32 1.75 -22.47
N GLU A 264 -6.16 0.88 -23.47
CA GLU A 264 -6.53 -0.54 -23.47
C GLU A 264 -5.72 -1.43 -22.50
N ARG A 265 -5.23 -0.89 -21.38
CA ARG A 265 -4.50 -1.65 -20.36
C ARG A 265 -5.23 -1.58 -19.02
N SER A 266 -6.14 -2.52 -18.86
CA SER A 266 -6.87 -2.78 -17.61
C SER A 266 -5.90 -3.05 -16.44
N ILE A 267 -5.99 -2.27 -15.37
CA ILE A 267 -5.35 -2.57 -14.06
C ILE A 267 -5.81 -3.91 -13.47
N PHE A 268 -6.87 -4.50 -14.01
CA PHE A 268 -7.47 -5.72 -13.48
C PHE A 268 -6.80 -7.00 -13.99
N SER A 269 -5.99 -6.94 -15.06
CA SER A 269 -5.44 -8.13 -15.72
C SER A 269 -3.92 -8.27 -15.68
N VAL A 270 -3.17 -7.20 -15.43
CA VAL A 270 -1.69 -7.24 -15.46
C VAL A 270 -1.11 -6.83 -14.10
N PRO A 271 -0.27 -7.66 -13.46
CA PRO A 271 0.43 -7.29 -12.24
C PRO A 271 1.24 -6.00 -12.43
N VAL A 272 1.19 -5.10 -11.45
CA VAL A 272 1.97 -3.86 -11.44
C VAL A 272 3.47 -4.17 -11.52
N SER A 273 3.92 -5.27 -10.92
CA SER A 273 5.29 -5.78 -11.05
C SER A 273 5.73 -6.06 -12.49
N TYR A 274 4.86 -6.64 -13.32
CA TYR A 274 5.17 -6.95 -14.72
C TYR A 274 5.30 -5.67 -15.56
N MET A 275 4.51 -4.65 -15.22
CA MET A 275 4.61 -3.33 -15.84
C MET A 275 5.91 -2.61 -15.46
N LEU A 276 6.44 -2.85 -14.25
CA LEU A 276 7.72 -2.30 -13.81
C LEU A 276 8.93 -2.95 -14.52
N GLU A 277 8.87 -4.25 -14.80
CA GLU A 277 9.90 -4.94 -15.58
C GLU A 277 10.02 -4.34 -16.99
N GLN A 278 8.89 -4.10 -17.66
CA GLN A 278 8.90 -3.45 -18.98
C GLN A 278 9.48 -2.02 -18.96
N ILE A 279 9.21 -1.24 -17.91
CA ILE A 279 9.77 0.12 -17.79
C ILE A 279 11.29 0.06 -17.61
N ASN A 280 11.78 -0.87 -16.78
CA ASN A 280 13.22 -1.01 -16.54
C ASN A 280 13.93 -1.54 -17.78
N GLU A 281 13.37 -2.54 -18.48
CA GLU A 281 13.92 -3.05 -19.74
C GLU A 281 13.99 -1.97 -20.84
N TYR A 282 12.98 -1.10 -20.93
CA TYR A 282 12.98 0.01 -21.90
C TYR A 282 14.03 1.08 -21.56
N ASN A 283 14.23 1.37 -20.28
CA ASN A 283 15.26 2.33 -19.84
C ASN A 283 16.69 1.75 -19.98
N ASP A 284 16.86 0.45 -19.79
CA ASP A 284 18.17 -0.22 -19.95
C ASP A 284 18.53 -0.46 -21.43
N SER A 285 17.54 -0.56 -22.31
CA SER A 285 17.75 -0.66 -23.77
C SER A 285 17.87 0.69 -24.50
N SER A 286 17.72 1.81 -23.78
CA SER A 286 17.89 3.17 -24.30
C SER A 286 19.19 3.86 -23.82
N VAL A 287 20.15 3.07 -23.30
CA VAL A 287 21.54 3.47 -22.98
C VAL A 287 22.51 2.94 -24.03
#